data_AF-A0A9N9NK95-F1
#
_entry.id   AF-A0A9N9NK95-F1
#
_cell.length_a   1.000
_cell.length_b   1.000
_cell.length_c   1.000
_cell.angle_alpha   90.00
_cell.angle_beta   90.00
_cell.angle_gamma   90.00
#
_symmetry.space_group_name_H-M   'P 1'
#
loop_
_entity.id
_entity.type
_entity.pdbx_description
1 polymer ?
#
loop_
_entity_poly.entity_id
_entity_poly.type
_entity_poly.pdbx_seq_one_letter_code
_entity_poly.pdbx_strand_id
1 'polypeptide(L)'
;MSSELRRISSYVPLDNYYKSFIYITGFNYTNNKYTLEISNNIIKDWCYRNETLMECFYELGLFGRWHWVDDITTLLYFEKNKQMEDAKSLLECKYP
;
A
#
# COMPACT_ATOMS: atom_id res chain seq x y z
N MET A 1 9.24 -41.17 -22.38
CA MET A 1 9.19 -39.74 -21.97
C MET A 1 10.61 -39.27 -21.73
N SER A 2 11.11 -38.32 -22.53
CA SER A 2 12.52 -37.90 -22.47
C SER A 2 12.82 -37.09 -21.20
N SER A 3 14.03 -37.26 -20.70
CA SER A 3 14.58 -36.63 -19.49
C SER A 3 14.65 -35.10 -19.54
N GLU A 4 14.37 -34.48 -20.69
CA GLU A 4 14.45 -33.03 -20.90
C GLU A 4 13.32 -32.26 -20.21
N LEU A 5 12.14 -32.88 -19.98
CA LEU A 5 11.01 -32.22 -19.32
C LEU A 5 11.21 -32.00 -17.81
N ARG A 6 12.19 -32.67 -17.18
CA ARG A 6 12.47 -32.46 -15.74
C ARG A 6 13.15 -31.13 -15.43
N ARG A 7 13.54 -30.35 -16.44
CA ARG A 7 14.22 -29.06 -16.28
C ARG A 7 13.31 -27.84 -16.42
N ILE A 8 12.01 -28.03 -16.68
CA ILE A 8 11.04 -26.94 -16.88
C ILE A 8 9.87 -27.12 -15.90
N SER A 9 10.12 -26.84 -14.62
CA SER A 9 9.13 -26.21 -13.75
C SER A 9 9.78 -25.96 -12.40
N SER A 10 10.48 -24.84 -12.25
CA SER A 10 10.62 -24.22 -10.94
C SER A 10 9.23 -23.72 -10.53
N TYR A 11 8.40 -24.63 -10.02
CA TYR A 11 7.12 -24.27 -9.42
C TYR A 11 7.44 -23.46 -8.16
N VAL A 12 7.32 -22.14 -8.27
CA VAL A 12 7.38 -21.23 -7.13
C VAL A 12 5.92 -20.96 -6.75
N PRO A 13 5.43 -21.47 -5.60
CA PRO A 13 4.10 -21.12 -5.14
C PRO A 13 4.04 -19.61 -4.91
N LEU A 14 3.06 -18.95 -5.52
CA LEU A 14 2.78 -17.53 -5.32
C LEU A 14 2.09 -17.25 -3.97
N ASP A 15 2.10 -18.24 -3.07
CA ASP A 15 1.56 -18.11 -1.73
C ASP A 15 2.23 -16.92 -1.04
N ASN A 16 1.40 -16.00 -0.53
CA ASN A 16 1.80 -14.73 0.07
C ASN A 16 2.38 -13.65 -0.87
N TYR A 17 2.73 -13.94 -2.13
CA TYR A 17 3.16 -12.89 -3.07
C TYR A 17 2.08 -11.82 -3.25
N TYR A 18 0.82 -12.22 -3.16
CA TYR A 18 -0.32 -11.30 -3.17
C TYR A 18 -0.23 -10.21 -2.10
N LYS A 19 0.39 -10.47 -0.95
CA LYS A 19 0.52 -9.47 0.12
C LYS A 19 1.42 -8.30 -0.29
N SER A 20 2.29 -8.50 -1.28
CA SER A 20 3.18 -7.46 -1.82
C SER A 20 2.50 -6.54 -2.84
N PHE A 21 1.30 -6.89 -3.33
CA PHE A 21 0.61 -6.13 -4.37
C PHE A 21 -0.89 -5.93 -4.13
N ILE A 22 -1.47 -6.53 -3.08
CA ILE A 22 -2.87 -6.31 -2.71
C ILE A 22 -2.97 -5.13 -1.75
N TYR A 23 -3.91 -4.26 -2.06
CA TYR A 23 -4.38 -3.20 -1.20
C TYR A 23 -5.91 -3.23 -1.10
N ILE A 24 -6.45 -2.59 -0.08
CA ILE A 24 -7.90 -2.43 0.10
C ILE A 24 -8.24 -0.93 0.10
N THR A 25 -9.14 -0.56 -0.79
CA THR A 25 -9.76 0.78 -0.80
C THR A 25 -11.15 0.73 -0.20
N GLY A 26 -11.46 1.64 0.72
CA GLY A 26 -12.78 1.78 1.30
C GLY A 26 -12.74 1.95 2.81
N PHE A 27 -13.87 2.42 3.34
CA PHE A 27 -14.00 2.71 4.75
C PHE A 27 -13.65 1.48 5.59
N ASN A 28 -12.84 1.66 6.63
CA ASN A 28 -12.60 0.59 7.57
C ASN A 28 -13.53 0.65 8.78
N TYR A 29 -14.46 -0.29 8.83
CA TYR A 29 -15.32 -0.52 10.00
C TYR A 29 -14.62 -1.25 11.15
N THR A 30 -13.46 -1.88 10.90
CA THR A 30 -12.63 -2.40 11.98
C THR A 30 -11.81 -1.25 12.57
N ASN A 31 -11.78 -1.20 13.90
CA ASN A 31 -11.23 -0.11 14.70
C ASN A 31 -9.70 -0.05 14.54
N ASN A 32 -9.22 0.46 13.41
CA ASN A 32 -7.80 0.70 13.20
C ASN A 32 -7.30 1.61 14.31
N LYS A 33 -6.22 1.19 14.95
CA LYS A 33 -5.69 1.95 16.08
C LYS A 33 -5.07 3.28 15.65
N TYR A 34 -4.63 3.39 14.39
CA TYR A 34 -3.89 4.55 13.88
C TYR A 34 -4.30 4.87 12.45
N THR A 35 -4.66 6.14 12.24
CA THR A 35 -5.11 6.67 10.95
C THR A 35 -4.30 7.92 10.65
N LEU A 36 -3.75 8.00 9.44
CA LEU A 36 -3.10 9.20 8.92
C LEU A 36 -4.03 9.85 7.90
N GLU A 37 -4.39 11.10 8.13
CA GLU A 37 -5.11 11.92 7.16
C GLU A 37 -4.10 12.64 6.26
N ILE A 38 -4.30 12.56 4.95
CA ILE A 38 -3.52 13.28 3.95
C ILE A 38 -4.46 14.14 3.13
N SER A 39 -4.06 15.39 2.91
CA SER A 39 -4.72 16.34 2.02
C SER A 39 -3.89 16.66 0.77
N ASN A 40 -4.52 17.33 -0.20
CA ASN A 40 -4.11 17.55 -1.61
C ASN A 40 -2.66 17.97 -1.88
N ASN A 41 -1.89 18.43 -0.88
CA ASN A 41 -0.49 18.83 -1.08
C ASN A 41 0.39 17.66 -1.57
N ILE A 42 0.04 16.44 -1.18
CA ILE A 42 0.83 15.23 -1.45
C ILE A 42 0.43 14.58 -2.78
N ILE A 43 -0.82 14.73 -3.20
CA ILE A 43 -1.38 14.04 -4.37
C ILE A 43 -1.74 15.09 -5.42
N LYS A 44 -0.76 15.42 -6.26
CA LYS A 44 -0.88 16.48 -7.28
C LYS A 44 -1.61 16.03 -8.55
N ASP A 45 -1.59 14.73 -8.84
CA ASP A 45 -2.25 14.15 -10.01
C ASP A 45 -3.32 13.14 -9.58
N TRP A 46 -4.57 13.47 -9.90
CA TRP A 46 -5.73 12.65 -9.62
C TRP A 46 -5.66 11.27 -10.30
N CYS A 47 -5.06 11.19 -11.48
CA CYS A 47 -4.95 9.94 -12.24
C CYS A 47 -4.06 8.91 -11.53
N TYR A 48 -3.06 9.39 -10.76
CA TYR A 48 -2.05 8.54 -10.12
C TYR A 48 -2.18 8.49 -8.60
N ARG A 49 -3.28 9.01 -8.05
CA ARG A 49 -3.49 9.13 -6.60
C ARG A 49 -3.38 7.83 -5.82
N ASN A 50 -3.84 6.71 -6.38
CA ASN A 50 -3.74 5.41 -5.73
C ASN A 50 -2.34 4.82 -5.85
N GLU A 51 -1.59 5.18 -6.89
CA GLU A 51 -0.23 4.71 -7.11
C GLU A 51 0.72 5.36 -6.09
N THR A 52 0.60 6.67 -5.85
CA THR A 52 1.33 7.36 -4.78
C THR A 52 1.11 6.70 -3.41
N LEU A 53 -0.15 6.33 -3.11
CA LEU A 53 -0.47 5.65 -1.85
C LEU A 53 0.09 4.23 -1.82
N MET A 54 -0.06 3.48 -2.91
CA MET A 54 0.48 2.12 -3.04
C MET A 54 2.01 2.10 -2.87
N GLU A 55 2.72 3.05 -3.48
CA GLU A 55 4.18 3.18 -3.35
C GLU A 55 4.60 3.42 -1.90
N CYS A 56 3.89 4.28 -1.17
CA CYS A 56 4.16 4.53 0.25
C CYS A 56 4.07 3.23 1.07
N PHE A 57 2.99 2.46 0.91
CA PHE A 57 2.85 1.17 1.61
C PHE A 57 3.87 0.12 1.16
N TYR A 58 4.18 0.09 -0.14
CA TYR A 58 5.18 -0.82 -0.70
C TYR A 58 6.57 -0.57 -0.11
N GLU A 59 7.02 0.69 -0.04
CA GLU A 59 8.33 1.03 0.50
C GLU A 59 8.46 0.71 2.00
N LEU A 60 7.36 0.80 2.74
CA LEU A 60 7.33 0.41 4.15
C LEU A 60 7.18 -1.09 4.36
N GLY A 61 6.99 -1.88 3.29
CA GLY A 61 6.71 -3.32 3.37
C GLY A 61 5.41 -3.63 4.10
N LEU A 62 4.40 -2.77 3.92
CA LEU A 62 3.12 -2.84 4.64
C LEU A 62 1.98 -3.24 3.72
N PHE A 63 0.94 -3.83 4.31
CA PHE A 63 -0.32 -4.05 3.63
C PHE A 63 -1.07 -2.72 3.45
N GLY A 64 -1.35 -2.36 2.21
CA GLY A 64 -1.98 -1.09 1.87
C GLY A 64 -3.47 -1.06 2.18
N ARG A 65 -3.90 -0.10 2.99
CA ARG A 65 -5.32 0.17 3.20
C ARG A 65 -5.59 1.66 3.34
N TRP A 66 -6.53 2.17 2.54
CA TRP A 66 -6.93 3.57 2.60
C TRP A 66 -8.38 3.80 2.19
N HIS A 67 -8.88 4.99 2.49
CA HIS A 67 -10.20 5.44 2.09
C HIS A 67 -10.17 6.89 1.66
N TRP A 68 -10.60 7.15 0.42
CA TRP A 68 -10.87 8.49 -0.07
C TRP A 68 -12.17 8.99 0.53
N VAL A 69 -12.09 10.07 1.32
CA VAL A 69 -13.25 10.73 1.92
C VAL A 69 -13.91 11.64 0.89
N ASP A 70 -13.09 12.33 0.10
CA ASP A 70 -13.47 13.19 -1.01
C ASP A 70 -12.36 13.21 -2.07
N ASP A 71 -12.39 14.20 -2.97
CA ASP A 71 -11.41 14.33 -4.06
C ASP A 71 -10.02 14.82 -3.62
N ILE A 72 -9.87 15.27 -2.37
CA ILE A 72 -8.63 15.88 -1.89
C ILE A 72 -8.13 15.28 -0.59
N THR A 73 -8.95 14.48 0.10
CA THR A 73 -8.71 13.96 1.43
C THR A 73 -8.75 12.43 1.41
N THR A 74 -7.67 11.82 1.90
CA THR A 74 -7.55 10.37 2.05
C THR A 74 -7.11 9.97 3.45
N LEU A 75 -7.68 8.88 3.94
CA LEU A 75 -7.37 8.28 5.23
C LEU A 75 -6.56 7.01 4.99
N LEU A 76 -5.32 6.98 5.47
CA LEU A 76 -4.46 5.81 5.45
C LEU A 76 -4.54 5.10 6.79
N TYR A 77 -4.54 3.78 6.75
CA TYR A 77 -4.83 2.96 7.90
C TYR A 77 -3.66 2.08 8.30
N PHE A 78 -3.31 2.09 9.59
CA PHE A 78 -2.15 1.37 10.12
C PHE A 78 -2.49 0.53 11.36
N GLU A 79 -1.76 -0.56 11.53
CA GLU A 79 -1.90 -1.45 12.69
C GLU A 79 -1.15 -0.91 13.92
N LYS A 80 -0.03 -0.21 13.69
CA LYS A 80 0.88 0.29 14.73
C LYS A 80 1.19 1.77 14.52
N ASN A 81 1.34 2.52 15.62
CA ASN A 81 1.68 3.94 15.58
C ASN A 81 2.97 4.21 14.79
N LYS A 82 4.00 3.39 15.04
CA LYS A 82 5.28 3.51 14.32
C LYS A 82 5.13 3.46 12.79
N GLN A 83 4.26 2.60 12.27
CA GLN A 83 4.02 2.51 10.83
C GLN A 83 3.40 3.80 10.28
N MET A 84 2.50 4.41 11.04
CA MET A 84 1.86 5.68 10.69
C MET A 84 2.89 6.83 10.68
N GLU A 85 3.74 6.90 11.70
CA GLU A 85 4.81 7.92 11.78
C GLU A 85 5.88 7.75 10.70
N ASP A 86 6.28 6.50 10.41
CA ASP A 86 7.21 6.18 9.33
C ASP A 86 6.61 6.58 7.97
N ALA A 87 5.32 6.31 7.75
CA ALA A 87 4.61 6.73 6.54
C ALA A 87 4.51 8.25 6.40
N LYS A 88 4.17 8.95 7.49
CA LYS A 88 4.12 10.41 7.52
C LYS A 88 5.47 11.02 7.14
N SER A 89 6.55 10.54 7.77
CA SER A 89 7.92 10.99 7.52
C SER A 89 8.34 10.75 6.06
N LEU A 90 7.98 9.60 5.50
CA LEU A 90 8.27 9.24 4.10
C LEU A 90 7.56 10.18 3.12
N LEU A 91 6.28 10.44 3.35
CA LEU A 91 5.46 11.29 2.49
C LEU A 91 5.92 12.76 2.56
N GLU A 92 6.25 13.27 3.75
CA GLU A 92 6.82 14.62 3.91
C GLU A 92 8.19 14.75 3.22
N CYS A 93 9.01 13.70 3.22
CA CYS A 93 10.30 13.70 2.54
C CYS A 93 10.16 13.69 1.01
N LYS A 94 9.22 12.92 0.47
CA LYS A 94 9.00 12.77 -0.98
C LYS A 94 8.19 13.91 -1.59
N TYR A 95 7.26 14.48 -0.82
CA TYR A 95 6.31 15.48 -1.28
C TYR A 95 6.28 16.67 -0.31
N PRO A 96 7.32 17.52 -0.33
CA PRO A 96 7.37 18.74 0.48
C PRO A 96 6.33 19.79 0.05
#